data_AF-A0A2V8WB91-F1
#
_entry.id   AF-A0A2V8WB91-F1
#
_cell.length_a   1.000
_cell.length_b   1.000
_cell.length_c   1.000
_cell.angle_alpha   90.00
_cell.angle_beta   90.00
_cell.angle_gamma   90.00
#
_symmetry.space_group_name_H-M   'P 1'
#
loop_
_entity.id
_entity.type
_entity.pdbx_description
1 polymer ?
#
loop_
_entity_poly.entity_id
_entity_poly.type
_entity_poly.pdbx_seq_one_letter_code
_entity_poly.pdbx_strand_id
1 'polypeptide(L)'
;MAKSAQLVSPLRLIKWYSRWQKKEEWAKVPRNLRGIYVLNIYDPKSDCYNVKYVGMATSGMGIRGRLGSHARSKRKRNKWTHFSFFVVWENIRNDEISELEGLFREIYRKDAQANSLNKQKGSRRIKQIRVQKPSKWRER
;
A
#
# COMPACT_ATOMS: atom_id res chain seq x y z
N MET A 1 -31.65 -10.56 9.98
CA MET A 1 -30.49 -9.69 9.66
C MET A 1 -30.26 -9.78 8.16
N ALA A 2 -30.54 -8.71 7.40
CA ALA A 2 -30.33 -8.72 5.96
C ALA A 2 -28.82 -8.78 5.67
N LYS A 3 -28.36 -9.83 4.96
CA LYS A 3 -27.06 -9.80 4.30
C LYS A 3 -27.15 -8.66 3.28
N SER A 4 -26.53 -7.52 3.59
CA SER A 4 -26.31 -6.50 2.58
C SER A 4 -25.56 -7.17 1.43
N ALA A 5 -26.16 -7.16 0.23
CA ALA A 5 -25.53 -7.68 -0.96
C ALA A 5 -24.22 -6.91 -1.13
N GLN A 6 -23.11 -7.53 -0.77
CA GLN A 6 -21.80 -6.93 -0.93
C GLN A 6 -21.58 -6.80 -2.42
N LEU A 7 -21.67 -5.56 -2.93
CA LEU A 7 -21.42 -5.26 -4.33
C LEU A 7 -20.10 -5.92 -4.72
N VAL A 8 -20.17 -6.81 -5.70
CA VAL A 8 -18.98 -7.39 -6.32
C VAL A 8 -18.14 -6.23 -6.83
N SER A 9 -16.87 -6.14 -6.42
CA SER A 9 -16.01 -5.04 -6.85
C SER A 9 -15.91 -5.03 -8.38
N PRO A 10 -16.13 -3.88 -9.03
CA PRO A 10 -15.99 -3.76 -10.49
C PRO A 10 -14.52 -3.71 -10.93
N LEU A 11 -13.57 -3.74 -9.99
CA LEU A 11 -12.14 -3.58 -10.27
C LEU A 11 -11.47 -4.93 -10.51
N ARG A 12 -10.65 -5.02 -11.55
CA ARG A 12 -9.87 -6.23 -11.88
C ARG A 12 -8.88 -6.62 -10.77
N LEU A 13 -8.21 -5.65 -10.16
CA LEU A 13 -7.14 -5.90 -9.18
C LEU A 13 -7.65 -5.95 -7.74
N ILE A 14 -8.52 -5.01 -7.36
CA ILE A 14 -8.91 -4.77 -5.97
C ILE A 14 -10.28 -5.38 -5.70
N LYS A 15 -10.35 -6.33 -4.77
CA LYS A 15 -11.58 -6.97 -4.32
C LYS A 15 -12.37 -6.09 -3.37
N TRP A 16 -11.69 -5.43 -2.45
CA TRP A 16 -12.26 -4.45 -1.52
C TRP A 16 -11.13 -3.71 -0.82
N TYR A 17 -11.45 -2.63 -0.10
CA TYR A 17 -10.46 -1.84 0.63
C TYR A 17 -11.05 -1.27 1.91
N SER A 18 -10.17 -0.79 2.78
CA SER A 18 -10.52 0.10 3.89
C SER A 18 -9.48 1.19 3.99
N ARG A 19 -9.91 2.41 4.31
CA ARG A 19 -9.08 3.61 4.26
C ARG A 19 -9.09 4.35 5.59
N TRP A 20 -7.94 4.94 5.91
CA TRP A 20 -7.76 5.87 7.02
C TRP A 20 -8.22 5.33 8.38
N GLN A 21 -8.00 4.03 8.60
CA GLN A 21 -8.30 3.39 9.88
C GLN A 21 -7.28 3.83 10.93
N LYS A 22 -7.73 4.01 12.18
CA LYS A 22 -6.83 4.37 13.28
C LYS A 22 -5.84 3.26 13.53
N LYS A 23 -4.58 3.61 13.83
CA LYS A 23 -3.49 2.65 14.07
C LYS A 23 -3.88 1.53 15.04
N GLU A 24 -4.63 1.85 16.09
CA GLU A 24 -5.05 0.92 17.16
C GLU A 24 -5.93 -0.21 16.63
N GLU A 25 -6.57 -0.02 15.49
CA GLU A 25 -7.50 -0.98 14.90
C GLU A 25 -6.82 -2.05 14.05
N TRP A 26 -5.48 -2.03 13.93
CA TRP A 26 -4.73 -3.00 13.13
C TRP A 26 -5.07 -4.45 13.49
N ALA A 27 -5.41 -4.73 14.76
CA ALA A 27 -5.75 -6.06 15.24
C ALA A 27 -7.13 -6.55 14.77
N LYS A 28 -8.03 -5.63 14.37
CA LYS A 28 -9.34 -5.95 13.81
C LYS A 28 -9.27 -6.39 12.34
N VAL A 29 -8.16 -6.11 11.66
CA VAL A 29 -7.95 -6.51 10.27
C VAL A 29 -7.98 -8.04 10.15
N PRO A 30 -8.73 -8.61 9.18
CA PRO A 30 -8.73 -10.04 8.94
C PRO A 30 -7.33 -10.61 8.69
N ARG A 31 -7.11 -11.87 9.09
CA ARG A 31 -5.82 -12.54 8.88
C ARG A 31 -5.62 -12.89 7.40
N ASN A 32 -4.36 -13.08 7.01
CA ASN A 32 -3.95 -13.62 5.71
C ASN A 32 -4.42 -12.82 4.47
N LEU A 33 -4.83 -11.57 4.64
CA LEU A 33 -5.16 -10.70 3.51
C LEU A 33 -3.92 -10.38 2.66
N ARG A 34 -4.10 -10.44 1.35
CA ARG A 34 -3.10 -10.12 0.31
C ARG A 34 -3.42 -8.77 -0.33
N GLY A 35 -2.39 -8.05 -0.76
CA GLY A 35 -2.52 -6.77 -1.46
C GLY A 35 -1.58 -5.70 -0.92
N ILE A 36 -2.02 -4.44 -0.97
CA ILE A 36 -1.22 -3.27 -0.59
C ILE A 36 -1.73 -2.69 0.73
N TYR A 37 -0.82 -2.24 1.57
CA TYR A 37 -1.13 -1.44 2.75
C TYR A 37 -0.30 -0.17 2.80
N VAL A 38 -0.87 0.85 3.42
CA VAL A 38 -0.29 2.18 3.52
C VAL A 38 -0.30 2.61 4.98
N LEU A 39 0.79 3.17 5.47
CA LEU A 39 0.83 3.88 6.75
C LEU A 39 0.81 5.37 6.47
N ASN A 40 -0.04 6.08 7.20
CA ASN A 40 -0.26 7.51 7.06
C ASN A 40 -0.01 8.22 8.39
N ILE A 41 0.38 9.49 8.31
CA ILE A 41 0.24 10.42 9.43
C ILE A 41 -0.91 11.37 9.10
N TYR A 42 -1.88 11.44 10.00
CA TYR A 42 -2.99 12.38 9.90
C TYR A 42 -2.55 13.76 10.38
N ASP A 43 -2.80 14.77 9.56
CA ASP A 43 -2.65 16.18 9.90
C ASP A 43 -4.03 16.79 10.17
N PRO A 44 -4.39 17.08 11.43
CA PRO A 44 -5.70 17.62 11.77
C PRO A 44 -5.89 19.07 11.31
N LYS A 45 -4.81 19.82 11.03
CA LYS A 45 -4.93 21.22 10.58
C LYS A 45 -5.42 21.31 9.15
N SER A 46 -4.99 20.36 8.30
CA SER A 46 -5.34 20.31 6.89
C SER A 46 -6.31 19.17 6.54
N ASP A 47 -6.77 18.40 7.53
CA ASP A 47 -7.57 17.17 7.37
C ASP A 47 -6.98 16.21 6.31
N CYS A 48 -5.66 16.00 6.35
CA CYS A 48 -4.94 15.23 5.34
C CYS A 48 -4.26 13.98 5.91
N TYR A 49 -4.18 12.92 5.11
CA TYR A 49 -3.52 11.65 5.46
C TYR A 49 -2.23 11.47 4.67
N ASN A 50 -1.17 12.12 5.12
CA ASN A 50 0.14 12.09 4.47
C ASN A 50 0.73 10.67 4.49
N VAL A 51 1.00 10.11 3.32
CA VAL A 51 1.62 8.79 3.17
C VAL A 51 3.00 8.81 3.84
N LYS A 52 3.34 7.79 4.62
CA LYS A 52 4.67 7.62 5.21
C LYS A 52 5.30 6.28 4.84
N TYR A 53 4.47 5.31 4.48
CA TYR A 53 4.94 4.01 4.05
C TYR A 53 3.96 3.34 3.10
N VAL A 54 4.46 2.74 2.03
CA VAL A 54 3.71 1.79 1.20
C VAL A 54 4.37 0.42 1.28
N GLY A 55 3.59 -0.63 1.46
CA GLY A 55 4.09 -2.00 1.38
C GLY A 55 3.04 -2.99 0.88
N MET A 56 3.51 -4.19 0.58
CA MET A 56 2.67 -5.29 0.15
C MET A 56 2.61 -6.45 1.15
N ALA A 57 1.60 -7.29 1.00
CA ALA A 57 1.53 -8.64 1.54
C ALA A 57 1.09 -9.63 0.45
N THR A 58 1.86 -10.70 0.26
CA THR A 58 1.66 -11.72 -0.79
C THR A 58 1.30 -13.09 -0.21
N SER A 59 1.91 -13.47 0.91
CA SER A 59 1.63 -14.69 1.68
C SER A 59 2.16 -14.58 3.12
N GLY A 60 1.88 -15.59 3.95
CA GLY A 60 2.36 -15.67 5.34
C GLY A 60 1.62 -14.71 6.29
N MET A 61 2.37 -13.78 6.88
CA MET A 61 1.89 -12.85 7.92
C MET A 61 0.66 -11.99 7.50
N GLY A 62 0.45 -11.79 6.19
CA GLY A 62 -0.65 -11.00 5.63
C GLY A 62 -0.58 -9.51 6.01
N ILE A 63 -1.56 -8.74 5.54
CA ILE A 63 -1.65 -7.29 5.85
C ILE A 63 -1.70 -7.06 7.37
N ARG A 64 -2.57 -7.78 8.09
CA ARG A 64 -2.74 -7.64 9.56
C ARG A 64 -1.41 -7.77 10.29
N GLY A 65 -0.67 -8.85 10.06
CA GLY A 65 0.56 -9.07 10.82
C GLY A 65 1.65 -8.06 10.43
N ARG A 66 1.71 -7.62 9.16
CA ARG A 66 2.63 -6.54 8.74
C ARG A 66 2.31 -5.23 9.43
N LEU A 67 1.04 -4.82 9.49
CA LEU A 67 0.60 -3.65 10.26
C LEU A 67 0.97 -3.79 11.74
N GLY A 68 0.70 -4.95 12.35
CA GLY A 68 1.08 -5.25 13.73
C GLY A 68 2.60 -5.19 13.99
N SER A 69 3.42 -5.57 13.00
CA SER A 69 4.88 -5.41 13.08
C SER A 69 5.29 -3.94 13.09
N HIS A 70 4.70 -3.10 12.22
CA HIS A 70 4.98 -1.65 12.23
C HIS A 70 4.45 -0.97 13.49
N ALA A 71 3.31 -1.41 14.02
CA ALA A 71 2.70 -0.87 15.24
C ALA A 71 3.57 -1.15 16.47
N ARG A 72 4.22 -2.31 16.53
CA ARG A 72 5.11 -2.72 17.63
C ARG A 72 6.58 -2.32 17.43
N SER A 73 6.97 -1.89 16.23
CA SER A 73 8.35 -1.52 15.92
C SER A 73 8.83 -0.30 16.69
N LYS A 74 9.90 -0.42 17.48
CA LYS A 74 10.56 0.72 18.16
C LYS A 74 10.89 1.87 17.19
N ARG A 75 11.30 1.55 15.95
CA ARG A 75 11.71 2.52 14.92
C ARG A 75 10.54 3.27 14.28
N LYS A 76 9.39 2.61 14.13
CA LYS A 76 8.28 3.12 13.30
C LYS A 76 7.02 3.47 14.07
N ARG A 77 6.79 2.90 15.25
CA ARG A 77 5.51 3.00 15.96
C ARG A 77 5.02 4.44 16.17
N ASN A 78 5.94 5.41 16.33
CA ASN A 78 5.60 6.82 16.58
C ASN A 78 5.60 7.68 15.31
N LYS A 79 5.70 7.09 14.12
CA LYS A 79 5.85 7.82 12.84
C LYS A 79 4.64 7.68 11.91
N TRP A 80 3.54 7.12 12.41
CA TRP A 80 2.28 6.96 11.69
C TRP A 80 1.13 6.83 12.70
N THR A 81 -0.05 7.30 12.32
CA THR A 81 -1.24 7.33 13.16
C THR A 81 -2.42 6.60 12.54
N HIS A 82 -2.43 6.43 11.21
CA HIS A 82 -3.51 5.77 10.49
C HIS A 82 -2.97 4.82 9.43
N PHE A 83 -3.80 3.90 8.98
CA PHE A 83 -3.47 3.00 7.89
C PHE A 83 -4.62 2.84 6.92
N SER A 84 -4.27 2.47 5.70
CA SER A 84 -5.22 2.02 4.67
C SER A 84 -4.74 0.69 4.12
N PHE A 85 -5.64 -0.11 3.59
CA PHE A 85 -5.28 -1.33 2.90
C PHE A 85 -6.26 -1.68 1.78
N PHE A 86 -5.72 -2.31 0.75
CA PHE A 86 -6.38 -2.64 -0.51
C PHE A 86 -6.17 -4.12 -0.75
N VAL A 87 -7.26 -4.89 -0.63
CA VAL A 87 -7.23 -6.35 -0.76
C VAL A 87 -7.41 -6.71 -2.22
N VAL A 88 -6.54 -7.55 -2.73
CA VAL A 88 -6.62 -8.03 -4.12
C VAL A 88 -7.52 -9.26 -4.24
N TRP A 89 -8.01 -9.52 -5.45
CA TRP A 89 -8.67 -10.78 -5.76
C TRP A 89 -7.72 -11.98 -5.65
N GLU A 90 -8.28 -13.17 -5.42
CA GLU A 90 -7.52 -14.40 -5.22
C GLU A 90 -6.64 -14.76 -6.44
N ASN A 91 -7.13 -14.48 -7.65
CA ASN A 91 -6.44 -14.76 -8.91
C ASN A 91 -5.25 -13.82 -9.19
N ILE A 92 -5.10 -12.72 -8.46
CA ILE A 92 -3.96 -11.82 -8.62
C ILE A 92 -2.69 -12.47 -8.08
N ARG A 93 -1.64 -12.54 -8.90
CA ARG A 93 -0.37 -13.19 -8.57
C ARG A 93 0.49 -12.33 -7.65
N ASN A 94 1.42 -12.98 -6.95
CA ASN A 94 2.31 -12.30 -6.02
C ASN A 94 3.27 -11.31 -6.70
N ASP A 95 3.70 -11.60 -7.92
CA ASP A 95 4.53 -10.72 -8.72
C ASP A 95 3.76 -9.50 -9.23
N GLU A 96 2.46 -9.62 -9.53
CA GLU A 96 1.58 -8.47 -9.82
C GLU A 96 1.45 -7.54 -8.61
N ILE A 97 1.27 -8.09 -7.40
CA ILE A 97 1.23 -7.29 -6.16
C ILE A 97 2.59 -6.60 -5.92
N SER A 98 3.69 -7.31 -6.16
CA SER A 98 5.05 -6.75 -6.02
C SER A 98 5.35 -5.67 -7.05
N GLU A 99 4.85 -5.81 -8.26
CA GLU A 99 4.96 -4.78 -9.30
C GLU A 99 4.19 -3.53 -8.89
N LEU A 100 2.98 -3.70 -8.37
CA LEU A 100 2.15 -2.60 -7.87
C LEU A 100 2.82 -1.84 -6.70
N GLU A 101 3.39 -2.54 -5.73
CA GLU A 101 4.21 -1.89 -4.67
C GLU A 101 5.40 -1.14 -5.26
N GLY A 102 6.08 -1.76 -6.23
CA GLY A 102 7.21 -1.17 -6.92
C GLY A 102 6.86 0.14 -7.62
N LEU A 103 5.70 0.18 -8.28
CA LEU A 103 5.18 1.36 -8.96
C LEU A 103 4.93 2.51 -7.99
N PHE A 104 4.20 2.26 -6.89
CA PHE A 104 3.96 3.29 -5.88
C PHE A 104 5.25 3.81 -5.25
N ARG A 105 6.22 2.93 -5.02
CA ARG A 105 7.53 3.35 -4.50
C ARG A 105 8.24 4.26 -5.48
N GLU A 106 8.25 3.93 -6.77
CA GLU A 106 8.89 4.79 -7.77
C GLU A 106 8.17 6.15 -7.89
N ILE A 107 6.83 6.18 -7.90
CA ILE A 107 6.05 7.43 -7.92
C ILE A 107 6.45 8.35 -6.76
N TYR A 108 6.48 7.82 -5.55
CA TYR A 108 6.81 8.59 -4.34
C TYR A 108 8.32 8.67 -4.05
N ARG A 109 9.19 8.22 -4.95
CA ARG A 109 10.62 8.09 -4.68
C ARG A 109 11.29 9.42 -4.34
N LYS A 110 10.85 10.48 -5.00
CA LYS A 110 11.36 11.86 -4.85
C LYS A 110 10.38 12.78 -4.13
N ASP A 111 9.29 12.23 -3.59
CA ASP A 111 8.34 13.00 -2.82
C ASP A 111 8.95 13.39 -1.46
N ALA A 112 8.81 14.65 -1.07
CA ALA A 112 9.39 15.18 0.16
C ALA A 112 8.67 14.69 1.43
N GLN A 113 7.39 14.34 1.31
CA GLN A 113 6.52 13.96 2.43
C GLN A 113 6.30 12.44 2.50
N ALA A 114 6.21 11.78 1.34
CA ALA A 114 5.88 10.38 1.20
C ALA A 114 7.07 9.43 1.37
N ASN A 115 6.77 8.16 1.69
CA ASN A 115 7.76 7.06 1.76
C ASN A 115 8.97 7.28 2.68
N SER A 116 8.92 8.21 3.62
CA SER A 116 10.02 8.48 4.56
C SER A 116 10.37 7.26 5.44
N LEU A 117 9.46 6.30 5.61
CA LEU A 117 9.69 5.07 6.37
C LEU A 117 10.14 3.88 5.51
N ASN A 118 10.02 3.98 4.18
CA ASN A 118 10.50 2.98 3.24
C ASN A 118 12.02 3.09 3.12
N LYS A 119 12.74 2.05 3.54
CA LYS A 119 14.21 1.98 3.35
C LYS A 119 14.56 1.93 1.87
N GLN A 120 13.85 1.10 1.12
CA GLN A 120 14.00 1.00 -0.32
C GLN A 120 12.91 1.88 -0.98
N LYS A 121 13.32 2.89 -1.73
CA LYS A 121 12.41 3.90 -2.32
C LYS A 121 12.06 3.67 -3.80
N GLY A 122 12.58 2.64 -4.44
CA GLY A 122 12.26 2.35 -5.85
C GLY A 122 12.29 0.86 -6.14
N SER A 123 11.90 0.47 -7.35
CA SER A 123 11.86 -0.93 -7.79
C SER A 123 13.01 -1.26 -8.73
N ARG A 124 13.72 -2.37 -8.49
CA ARG A 124 14.75 -2.87 -9.42
C ARG A 124 14.15 -3.23 -10.78
N ARG A 125 12.96 -3.84 -10.81
CA ARG A 125 12.26 -4.22 -12.04
C ARG A 125 11.91 -2.98 -12.87
N ILE A 126 11.43 -1.91 -12.23
CA ILE A 126 11.16 -0.64 -12.93
C ILE A 126 12.45 -0.02 -13.45
N LYS A 127 13.55 -0.03 -12.69
CA LYS A 127 14.84 0.49 -13.19
C LYS A 127 15.40 -0.27 -14.39
N GLN A 128 14.98 -1.52 -14.62
CA GLN A 128 15.42 -2.33 -15.75
C GLN A 128 14.66 -2.01 -17.03
N ILE A 129 13.50 -1.35 -16.95
CA ILE A 129 12.79 -0.90 -18.15
C ILE A 129 13.47 0.36 -18.70
N ARG A 130 13.46 0.51 -20.02
CA ARG A 130 14.09 1.65 -20.70
C ARG A 130 13.36 2.94 -20.34
N VAL A 131 14.07 3.89 -19.72
CA VAL A 131 13.56 5.26 -19.54
C VAL A 131 13.48 5.90 -20.92
N GLN A 132 12.26 6.04 -21.42
CA GLN A 132 12.02 6.75 -22.66
C GLN A 132 11.90 8.23 -22.35
N LYS A 133 12.86 9.03 -22.83
CA LYS A 133 12.67 10.50 -22.86
C LYS A 133 11.49 10.79 -23.80
N PRO A 134 10.56 11.70 -23.45
CA PRO A 134 9.47 12.07 -24.35
C PRO A 134 9.96 12.44 -25.76
N SER A 135 11.10 13.12 -25.86
CA SER A 135 11.75 13.46 -27.15
C SER A 135 12.28 12.28 -27.97
N LYS A 136 12.27 11.06 -27.41
CA LYS A 136 12.67 9.81 -28.08
C LYS A 136 11.48 8.88 -28.32
N TRP A 137 10.26 9.31 -28.00
CA TRP A 137 9.05 8.57 -28.34
C TRP A 137 8.89 8.65 -29.86
N ARG A 138 9.10 7.52 -30.54
CA ARG A 138 8.53 7.34 -31.87
C ARG A 138 7.18 6.68 -31.62
N GLU A 139 6.11 7.42 -31.92
CA GLU A 139 4.80 6.80 -32.09
C GLU A 139 4.99 5.65 -33.09
N ARG A 140 4.55 4.47 -32.70
CA ARG A 140 4.42 3.33 -33.60
C ARG A 140 2.94 3.17 -33.88
#